data_AF-A0A0M1IWL0-F1
#
_entry.id   AF-A0A0M1IWL0-F1
#
_cell.length_a   1.000
_cell.length_b   1.000
_cell.length_c   1.000
_cell.angle_alpha   90.00
_cell.angle_beta   90.00
_cell.angle_gamma   90.00
#
_symmetry.space_group_name_H-M   'P 1'
#
loop_
_entity.id
_entity.type
_entity.pdbx_description
1 polymer ?
#
loop_
_entity_poly.entity_id
_entity_poly.type
_entity_poly.pdbx_seq_one_letter_code
_entity_poly.pdbx_strand_id
1 'polypeptide(L)'
;MNNKKAIIQNEIAWDKGIFQVTNKLPFNSFDELDEKGREDFIRDKNAIEYSHTLETLIGGQTKVGFSITNFYEDIDSDKICEYSAKYFATKAIK
;
A
#
# COMPACT_ATOMS: atom_id res chain seq x y z
N MET A 1 0.15 -10.67 -23.21
CA MET A 1 -0.82 -11.00 -22.14
C MET A 1 -0.62 -10.02 -21.00
N ASN A 2 -1.37 -8.90 -20.98
CA ASN A 2 -1.15 -7.82 -20.02
C ASN A 2 -2.00 -8.06 -18.77
N ASN A 3 -1.47 -8.84 -17.82
CA ASN A 3 -2.01 -8.95 -16.47
C ASN A 3 -1.76 -7.63 -15.73
N LYS A 4 -2.69 -6.67 -15.87
CA LYS A 4 -2.70 -5.43 -15.09
C LYS A 4 -3.67 -5.56 -13.92
N LYS A 5 -3.22 -6.09 -12.78
CA LYS A 5 -3.91 -5.95 -11.48
C LYS A 5 -2.91 -5.97 -10.31
N ALA A 6 -2.72 -4.81 -9.69
CA ALA A 6 -2.38 -4.56 -8.27
C ALA A 6 -2.30 -3.02 -8.10
N ILE A 7 -2.55 -2.49 -6.89
CA ILE A 7 -3.16 -1.16 -6.61
C ILE A 7 -2.23 -0.22 -5.83
N ILE A 8 -2.14 1.05 -6.27
CA ILE A 8 -2.08 2.31 -5.48
C ILE A 8 -2.77 3.41 -6.31
N GLN A 9 -3.39 4.34 -5.59
CA GLN A 9 -4.21 5.41 -6.11
C GLN A 9 -3.37 6.56 -6.69
N ASN A 10 -3.87 7.20 -7.75
CA ASN A 10 -3.28 8.42 -8.28
C ASN A 10 -3.84 9.63 -7.51
N GLU A 11 -2.98 10.47 -6.91
CA GLU A 11 -3.39 11.64 -6.11
C GLU A 11 -4.27 12.62 -6.91
N ILE A 12 -3.89 12.96 -8.14
CA ILE A 12 -4.67 13.87 -9.01
C ILE A 12 -6.07 13.30 -9.32
N ALA A 13 -6.17 11.97 -9.45
CA ALA A 13 -7.45 11.29 -9.62
C ALA A 13 -8.24 11.27 -8.31
N TRP A 14 -7.58 11.04 -7.17
CA TRP A 14 -8.20 11.02 -5.84
C TRP A 14 -8.83 12.36 -5.47
N ASP A 15 -8.15 13.48 -5.72
CA ASP A 15 -8.67 14.84 -5.50
C ASP A 15 -9.94 15.12 -6.32
N LYS A 16 -10.10 14.41 -7.45
CA LYS A 16 -11.29 14.48 -8.32
C LYS A 16 -12.34 13.43 -7.97
N GLY A 17 -12.14 12.68 -6.89
CA GLY A 17 -13.00 11.58 -6.49
C GLY A 17 -12.99 10.41 -7.48
N ILE A 18 -11.91 10.18 -8.21
CA ILE A 18 -11.78 9.09 -9.17
C ILE A 18 -10.89 8.00 -8.54
N PHE A 19 -11.44 6.78 -8.44
CA PHE A 19 -10.63 5.61 -8.08
C PHE A 19 -9.93 5.08 -9.34
N GLN A 20 -8.60 5.14 -9.35
CA GLN A 20 -7.78 4.66 -10.45
C GLN A 20 -6.62 3.84 -9.89
N VAL A 21 -6.44 2.64 -10.45
CA VAL A 21 -5.34 1.74 -10.11
C VAL A 21 -4.15 2.03 -11.01
N THR A 22 -3.02 2.49 -10.45
CA THR A 22 -1.83 2.86 -11.23
C THR A 22 -0.56 2.09 -10.89
N ASN A 23 -0.30 1.79 -9.61
CA ASN A 23 0.97 1.14 -9.19
C ASN A 23 0.75 -0.28 -8.68
N LYS A 24 1.76 -1.15 -8.88
CA LYS A 24 1.74 -2.54 -8.38
C LYS A 24 2.25 -2.62 -6.94
N LEU A 25 1.89 -3.71 -6.25
CA LEU A 25 2.52 -4.09 -4.98
C LEU A 25 3.79 -4.93 -5.25
N PRO A 26 4.88 -4.75 -4.48
CA PRO A 26 5.13 -3.63 -3.58
C PRO A 26 5.42 -2.35 -4.37
N PHE A 27 5.27 -1.21 -3.70
CA PHE A 27 5.57 0.12 -4.25
C PHE A 27 6.29 0.96 -3.22
N ASN A 28 7.09 1.89 -3.72
CA ASN A 28 7.72 2.95 -2.99
C ASN A 28 7.80 4.18 -3.90
N SER A 29 7.40 5.36 -3.40
CA SER A 29 7.45 6.61 -4.15
C SER A 29 8.82 6.94 -4.74
N PHE A 30 9.91 6.38 -4.19
CA PHE A 30 11.27 6.63 -4.66
C PHE A 30 11.80 5.65 -5.71
N ASP A 31 11.13 4.52 -5.96
CA ASP A 31 11.66 3.47 -6.84
C ASP A 31 11.78 3.95 -8.29
N GLU A 32 10.87 4.81 -8.73
CA GLU A 32 10.79 5.33 -10.10
C GLU A 32 11.42 6.73 -10.26
N LEU A 33 11.95 7.32 -9.17
CA LEU A 33 12.55 8.66 -9.18
C LEU A 33 14.08 8.58 -9.29
N ASP A 34 14.64 9.40 -10.17
CA ASP A 34 16.08 9.66 -10.23
C ASP A 34 16.53 10.55 -9.06
N GLU A 35 17.84 10.77 -8.93
CA GLU A 35 18.41 11.50 -7.79
C GLU A 35 17.83 12.91 -7.63
N LYS A 36 17.75 13.66 -8.74
CA LYS A 36 17.12 14.98 -8.76
C LYS A 36 15.63 14.91 -8.43
N GLY A 37 14.92 13.93 -8.99
CA GLY A 37 13.51 13.70 -8.69
C GLY A 37 13.25 13.43 -7.22
N ARG A 38 14.15 12.69 -6.54
CA ARG A 38 14.07 12.47 -5.08
C ARG A 38 14.31 13.76 -4.29
N GLU A 39 15.31 14.55 -4.66
CA GLU A 39 15.58 15.84 -4.03
C GLU A 39 14.39 16.80 -4.17
N ASP A 40 13.83 16.90 -5.38
CA ASP A 40 12.64 17.69 -5.69
C ASP A 40 11.44 17.19 -4.85
N PHE A 41 11.21 15.86 -4.82
CA PHE A 41 10.11 15.24 -4.07
C PHE A 41 10.17 15.54 -2.56
N ILE A 42 11.38 15.48 -1.97
CA ILE A 42 11.61 15.80 -0.56
C ILE A 42 11.46 17.30 -0.31
N ARG A 43 12.05 18.15 -1.17
CA ARG A 43 11.96 19.62 -1.04
C ARG A 43 10.50 20.08 -1.07
N ASP A 44 9.71 19.51 -1.96
CA ASP A 44 8.31 19.88 -2.18
C ASP A 44 7.38 19.26 -1.12
N LYS A 45 7.95 18.47 -0.17
CA LYS A 45 7.26 17.83 0.96
C LYS A 45 6.13 16.89 0.53
N ASN A 46 6.32 16.21 -0.60
CA ASN A 46 5.37 15.19 -1.04
C ASN A 46 5.31 14.04 -0.02
N ALA A 47 4.14 13.46 0.14
CA ALA A 47 3.96 12.30 1.00
C ALA A 47 4.72 11.11 0.42
N ILE A 48 5.53 10.45 1.25
CA ILE A 48 6.21 9.23 0.83
C ILE A 48 5.25 8.06 1.07
N GLU A 49 4.88 7.39 0.00
CA GLU A 49 3.96 6.26 0.01
C GLU A 49 4.72 4.96 -0.17
N TYR A 50 4.28 3.96 0.59
CA TYR A 50 4.80 2.60 0.50
C TYR A 50 3.64 1.62 0.49
N SER A 51 3.86 0.49 -0.17
CA SER A 51 2.95 -0.63 -0.07
C SER A 51 3.69 -1.96 -0.04
N HIS A 52 3.03 -2.96 0.55
CA HIS A 52 3.58 -4.28 0.74
C HIS A 52 2.56 -5.35 0.37
N THR A 53 3.06 -6.55 0.06
CA THR A 53 2.20 -7.72 -0.08
C THR A 53 1.79 -8.24 1.30
N LEU A 54 0.63 -8.89 1.39
CA LEU A 54 0.22 -9.60 2.61
C LEU A 54 1.20 -10.73 2.98
N GLU A 55 1.87 -11.33 2.01
CA GLU A 55 2.94 -12.29 2.26
C GLU A 55 4.10 -11.66 3.04
N THR A 56 4.48 -10.42 2.71
CA THR A 56 5.50 -9.68 3.47
C THR A 56 4.98 -9.33 4.87
N LEU A 57 3.77 -8.78 4.96
CA LEU A 57 3.23 -8.26 6.23
C LEU A 57 2.83 -9.36 7.22
N ILE A 58 2.08 -10.38 6.78
CA ILE A 58 1.54 -11.46 7.62
C ILE A 58 2.44 -12.69 7.55
N GLY A 59 2.88 -13.08 6.35
CA GLY A 59 3.79 -14.21 6.17
C GLY A 59 5.16 -13.97 6.82
N GLY A 60 5.63 -12.72 6.87
CA GLY A 60 6.82 -12.35 7.63
C GLY A 60 6.69 -12.65 9.13
N GLN A 61 5.51 -12.43 9.73
CA GLN A 61 5.25 -12.74 11.14
C GLN A 61 5.29 -14.25 11.40
N THR A 62 4.65 -15.05 10.54
CA THR A 62 4.62 -16.51 10.70
C THR A 62 5.99 -17.14 10.47
N LYS A 63 6.77 -16.63 9.51
CA LYS A 63 8.12 -17.10 9.19
C LYS A 63 9.09 -16.97 10.37
N VAL A 64 8.92 -15.96 11.22
CA VAL A 64 9.76 -15.77 12.42
C VAL A 64 9.18 -16.44 13.67
N GLY A 65 8.16 -17.27 13.51
CA GLY A 65 7.62 -18.16 14.55
C GLY A 65 6.38 -17.67 15.28
N PHE A 66 5.76 -16.55 14.87
CA PHE A 66 4.50 -16.12 15.48
C PHE A 66 3.30 -16.91 14.93
N SER A 67 2.41 -17.32 15.82
CA SER A 67 1.07 -17.80 15.47
C SER A 67 0.10 -16.62 15.41
N ILE A 68 -0.50 -16.37 14.25
CA ILE A 68 -1.57 -15.38 14.12
C ILE A 68 -2.86 -16.01 14.66
N THR A 69 -3.36 -15.47 15.76
CA THR A 69 -4.53 -16.00 16.49
C THR A 69 -5.78 -15.15 16.33
N ASN A 70 -5.64 -13.93 15.81
CA ASN A 70 -6.77 -13.10 15.40
C ASN A 70 -6.38 -12.15 14.27
N PHE A 71 -7.35 -11.74 13.47
CA PHE A 71 -7.19 -10.82 12.36
C PHE A 71 -8.39 -9.87 12.31
N TYR A 72 -8.13 -8.57 12.22
CA TYR A 72 -9.17 -7.55 12.11
C TYR A 72 -8.90 -6.69 10.89
N GLU A 73 -9.94 -6.42 10.11
CA GLU A 73 -9.91 -5.52 8.95
C GLU A 73 -10.78 -4.31 9.23
N ASP A 74 -10.34 -3.15 8.76
CA ASP A 74 -11.08 -1.90 8.91
C ASP A 74 -11.14 -1.13 7.58
N ILE A 75 -12.23 -0.39 7.43
CA ILE A 75 -12.57 0.39 6.25
C ILE A 75 -12.89 1.82 6.66
N ASP A 76 -12.59 2.76 5.79
CA ASP A 76 -13.04 4.13 5.89
C ASP A 76 -13.85 4.53 4.64
N SER A 77 -14.08 5.83 4.47
CA SER A 77 -14.86 6.36 3.35
C SER A 77 -14.11 6.40 2.01
N ASP A 78 -12.86 5.93 1.94
CA ASP A 78 -12.12 5.94 0.67
C ASP A 78 -12.69 4.93 -0.32
N LYS A 79 -12.66 5.29 -1.62
CA LYS A 79 -13.22 4.44 -2.68
C LYS A 79 -12.56 3.07 -2.82
N ILE A 80 -11.31 2.92 -2.38
CA ILE A 80 -10.65 1.60 -2.36
C ILE A 80 -11.35 0.64 -1.40
N CYS A 81 -11.98 1.16 -0.33
CA CYS A 81 -12.73 0.40 0.65
C CYS A 81 -14.03 -0.22 0.08
N GLU A 82 -14.46 0.19 -1.11
CA GLU A 82 -15.53 -0.50 -1.87
C GLU A 82 -15.06 -1.87 -2.41
N TYR A 83 -13.75 -2.09 -2.51
CA TYR A 83 -13.15 -3.29 -3.10
C TYR A 83 -12.36 -4.14 -2.11
N SER A 84 -11.72 -3.52 -1.11
CA SER A 84 -10.87 -4.20 -0.13
C SER A 84 -10.70 -3.34 1.12
N ALA A 85 -10.53 -3.97 2.28
CA ALA A 85 -10.09 -3.26 3.47
C ALA A 85 -8.73 -2.57 3.23
N LYS A 86 -8.63 -1.30 3.66
CA LYS A 86 -7.39 -0.52 3.57
C LYS A 86 -6.51 -0.71 4.80
N TYR A 87 -7.12 -1.05 5.93
CA TYR A 87 -6.45 -1.24 7.20
C TYR A 87 -6.66 -2.65 7.72
N PHE A 88 -5.67 -3.17 8.44
CA PHE A 88 -5.83 -4.41 9.19
C PHE A 88 -4.90 -4.44 10.41
N ALA A 89 -5.23 -5.33 11.35
CA ALA A 89 -4.41 -5.64 12.52
C ALA A 89 -4.33 -7.15 12.74
N THR A 90 -3.14 -7.65 13.08
CA THR A 90 -2.91 -9.04 13.49
C THR A 90 -2.74 -9.13 15.01
N LYS A 91 -3.36 -10.14 15.63
CA LYS A 91 -2.99 -10.58 16.98
C LYS A 91 -2.08 -11.79 16.86
N ALA A 92 -0.82 -11.61 17.26
CA ALA A 92 0.21 -12.63 17.18
C ALA A 92 0.61 -13.12 18.58
N ILE A 93 0.86 -14.42 18.73
CA ILE A 93 1.44 -15.04 19.92
C ILE A 93 2.73 -15.76 19.47
N LYS A 94 3.80 -15.65 20.24
CA LYS A 94 5.07 -16.35 19.98
C LYS A 94 5.16 -17.63 20.79
#